data_AF-A0A7G9SIK7-F1
#
_entry.id   AF-A0A7G9SIK7-F1
#
_cell.length_a   1.000
_cell.length_b   1.000
_cell.length_c   1.000
_cell.angle_alpha   90.00
_cell.angle_beta   90.00
_cell.angle_gamma   90.00
#
_symmetry.space_group_name_H-M   'P 1'
#
loop_
_entity.id
_entity.type
_entity.pdbx_description
1 polymer ?
#
loop_
_entity_poly.entity_id
_entity_poly.type
_entity_poly.pdbx_seq_one_letter_code
_entity_poly.pdbx_strand_id
1 'polypeptide(L)'
;MTPIADVSKRGHRSAMGEYAEVDGVIDAWVKTTGSTLFTEWADAPARFFHVPGDPPFECFQVSVHPPEDGRVAVTARAIDTNDDTEEEMEQTWEGPVADLDHMLRIALATIEAWKGRERKRADPPSPW
;
A
#
# COMPACT_ATOMS: atom_id res chain seq x y z
N MET A 1 -7.60 -17.70 48.53
CA MET A 1 -8.09 -16.99 47.34
C MET A 1 -7.30 -15.70 47.26
N THR A 2 -6.31 -15.65 46.38
CA THR A 2 -5.40 -14.50 46.21
C THR A 2 -5.76 -13.85 44.88
N PRO A 3 -5.95 -12.52 44.77
CA PRO A 3 -6.17 -11.91 43.48
C PRO A 3 -4.86 -11.90 42.69
N ILE A 4 -4.93 -12.35 41.44
CA ILE A 4 -3.82 -12.31 40.48
C ILE A 4 -3.62 -10.85 40.06
N ALA A 5 -2.36 -10.43 40.15
CA ALA A 5 -1.91 -9.09 39.85
C ALA A 5 -2.16 -8.67 38.40
N ASP A 6 -2.43 -7.38 38.27
CA ASP A 6 -2.37 -6.55 37.08
C ASP A 6 -1.17 -6.90 36.18
N VAL A 7 -1.43 -7.52 35.02
CA VAL A 7 -0.47 -7.62 33.93
C VAL A 7 -0.68 -6.41 33.03
N SER A 8 -0.11 -5.30 33.48
CA SER A 8 0.63 -4.32 32.68
C SER A 8 0.33 -4.31 31.17
N LYS A 9 -0.49 -3.33 30.77
CA LYS A 9 -0.42 -2.65 29.48
C LYS A 9 1.02 -2.20 29.20
N ARG A 10 1.83 -3.03 28.54
CA ARG A 10 3.06 -2.61 27.86
C ARG A 10 2.89 -2.93 26.40
N GLY A 11 2.63 -1.91 25.59
CA GLY A 11 2.58 -2.06 24.14
C GLY A 11 1.69 -1.06 23.39
N HIS A 12 0.80 -0.32 24.03
CA HIS A 12 0.07 0.78 23.37
C HIS A 12 0.92 2.06 23.28
N ARG A 13 2.14 1.95 22.74
CA ARG A 13 2.66 3.07 21.95
C ARG A 13 1.90 2.93 20.63
N SER A 14 0.71 3.54 20.60
CA SER A 14 -0.32 3.27 19.60
C SER A 14 0.26 3.21 18.19
N ALA A 15 -0.12 2.19 17.41
CA ALA A 15 0.11 2.15 15.96
C ALA A 15 -0.36 3.44 15.25
N MET A 16 -1.24 4.23 15.88
CA MET A 16 -1.66 5.57 15.48
C MET A 16 -0.55 6.64 15.55
N GLY A 17 0.48 6.45 16.37
CA GLY A 17 1.54 7.46 16.58
C GLY A 17 2.62 7.43 15.51
N GLU A 18 2.92 6.24 14.97
CA GLU A 18 4.01 6.05 14.01
C GLU A 18 3.70 6.68 12.64
N TYR A 19 2.43 6.62 12.21
CA TYR A 19 1.99 7.19 10.93
C TYR A 19 1.19 8.48 11.09
N ALA A 20 1.13 9.06 12.29
CA ALA A 20 0.28 10.22 12.60
C ALA A 20 0.49 11.40 11.63
N GLU A 21 1.73 11.61 11.19
CA GLU A 21 2.11 12.70 10.29
C GLU A 21 1.61 12.50 8.84
N VAL A 22 1.30 11.26 8.45
CA VAL A 22 0.98 10.87 7.07
C VAL A 22 -0.44 10.33 6.91
N ASP A 23 -1.07 9.81 7.97
CA ASP A 23 -2.38 9.16 7.94
C ASP A 23 -3.47 10.06 7.29
N GLY A 24 -3.44 11.38 7.54
CA GLY A 24 -4.40 12.31 6.94
C GLY A 24 -4.31 12.41 5.41
N VAL A 25 -3.10 12.30 4.85
CA VAL A 25 -2.88 12.29 3.39
C VAL A 25 -3.29 10.94 2.81
N ILE A 26 -2.93 9.84 3.48
CA ILE A 26 -3.27 8.48 3.04
C ILE A 26 -4.79 8.29 2.99
N ASP A 27 -5.50 8.72 4.03
CA ASP A 27 -6.97 8.65 4.10
C ASP A 27 -7.65 9.40 2.96
N ALA A 28 -7.11 10.55 2.54
CA ALA A 28 -7.65 11.33 1.44
C ALA A 28 -7.51 10.58 0.10
N TRP A 29 -6.36 9.92 -0.12
CA TRP A 29 -6.11 9.14 -1.33
C TRP A 29 -6.98 7.88 -1.40
N VAL A 30 -7.07 7.14 -0.29
CA VAL A 30 -7.90 5.93 -0.21
C VAL A 30 -9.38 6.24 -0.50
N LYS A 31 -9.89 7.37 0.01
CA LYS A 31 -11.24 7.85 -0.32
C LYS A 31 -11.38 8.23 -1.80
N THR A 32 -10.36 8.86 -2.38
CA THR A 32 -10.36 9.31 -3.78
C THR A 32 -10.34 8.13 -4.75
N THR A 33 -9.60 7.07 -4.43
CA THR A 33 -9.50 5.86 -5.27
C THR A 33 -10.61 4.85 -5.01
N GLY A 34 -11.42 5.05 -3.96
CA GLY A 34 -12.40 4.06 -3.51
C GLY A 34 -11.77 2.78 -2.96
N SER A 35 -10.50 2.84 -2.57
CA SER A 35 -9.76 1.72 -2.00
C SER A 35 -10.10 1.52 -0.52
N THR A 36 -9.62 0.41 0.05
CA THR A 36 -9.62 0.17 1.50
C THR A 36 -8.19 0.36 2.04
N LEU A 37 -8.05 1.15 3.10
CA LEU A 37 -6.78 1.28 3.83
C LEU A 37 -6.62 0.08 4.78
N PHE A 38 -5.48 -0.59 4.69
CA PHE A 38 -5.03 -1.56 5.66
C PHE A 38 -3.98 -0.90 6.57
N THR A 39 -4.17 -1.04 7.88
CA THR A 39 -3.36 -0.37 8.91
C THR A 39 -2.42 -1.30 9.67
N GLU A 40 -2.41 -2.59 9.33
CA GLU A 40 -1.64 -3.62 10.00
C GLU A 40 -1.27 -4.74 9.02
N TRP A 41 -0.09 -5.32 9.19
CA TRP A 41 0.35 -6.53 8.50
C TRP A 41 1.23 -7.36 9.43
N ALA A 42 0.96 -8.67 9.54
CA ALA A 42 1.70 -9.60 10.40
C ALA A 42 1.89 -9.06 11.85
N ASP A 43 0.80 -8.59 12.46
CA ASP A 43 0.76 -7.99 13.80
C ASP A 43 1.64 -6.73 14.00
N ALA A 44 2.07 -6.09 12.91
CA ALA A 44 2.88 -4.87 12.91
C ALA A 44 2.17 -3.69 12.21
N PRO A 45 2.38 -2.43 12.64
CA PRO A 45 1.83 -1.26 11.97
C PRO A 45 2.29 -1.17 10.50
N ALA A 46 1.33 -1.06 9.58
CA ALA A 46 1.60 -0.93 8.14
C ALA A 46 0.56 -0.01 7.51
N ARG A 47 0.89 0.77 6.47
CA ARG A 47 -0.10 1.55 5.70
C ARG A 47 -0.04 1.11 4.26
N PHE A 48 -1.08 0.45 3.78
CA PHE A 48 -1.16 0.08 2.37
C PHE A 48 -2.60 -0.01 1.90
N PHE A 49 -2.79 0.09 0.59
CA PHE A 49 -4.07 -0.10 -0.05
C PHE A 49 -3.89 -0.77 -1.42
N HIS A 50 -4.94 -1.42 -1.87
CA HIS A 50 -4.96 -2.07 -3.18
C HIS A 50 -5.55 -1.17 -4.25
N VAL A 51 -4.97 -1.28 -5.44
CA VAL A 51 -5.45 -0.65 -6.67
C VAL A 51 -5.80 -1.78 -7.64
N PRO A 52 -7.05 -1.84 -8.14
CA PRO A 52 -7.46 -2.88 -9.06
C PRO A 52 -6.76 -2.71 -10.42
N GLY A 53 -6.33 -3.81 -11.03
CA GLY A 53 -5.89 -3.92 -12.42
C GLY A 53 -7.01 -4.42 -13.33
N ASP A 54 -6.63 -4.98 -14.49
CA ASP A 54 -7.60 -5.59 -15.39
C ASP A 54 -8.14 -6.92 -14.81
N PRO A 55 -9.47 -7.10 -14.80
CA PRO A 55 -10.08 -8.37 -14.43
C PRO A 55 -9.55 -9.54 -15.29
N PRO A 56 -9.49 -10.77 -14.75
CA PRO A 56 -10.03 -11.14 -13.44
C PRO A 56 -9.04 -11.08 -12.24
N PHE A 57 -7.72 -11.01 -12.43
CA PHE A 57 -6.78 -11.22 -11.32
C PHE A 57 -5.70 -10.14 -11.14
N GLU A 58 -5.61 -9.13 -12.00
CA GLU A 58 -4.52 -8.16 -11.87
C GLU A 58 -4.76 -7.21 -10.70
N CYS A 59 -3.79 -7.12 -9.80
CA CYS A 59 -3.89 -6.32 -8.59
C CYS A 59 -2.55 -5.69 -8.21
N PHE A 60 -2.62 -4.46 -7.72
CA PHE A 60 -1.46 -3.68 -7.29
C PHE A 60 -1.61 -3.28 -5.83
N GLN A 61 -0.48 -3.12 -5.15
CA GLN A 61 -0.41 -2.60 -3.80
C GLN A 61 0.42 -1.33 -3.78
N VAL A 62 -0.12 -0.29 -3.13
CA VAL A 62 0.64 0.90 -2.74
C VAL A 62 0.84 0.84 -1.24
N SER A 63 2.10 0.82 -0.81
CA SER A 63 2.53 0.83 0.59
C SER A 63 3.18 2.16 0.91
N VAL A 64 2.84 2.73 2.07
CA VAL A 64 3.53 3.88 2.66
C VAL A 64 4.27 3.36 3.88
N HIS A 65 5.57 3.61 3.94
CA HIS A 65 6.41 3.22 5.07
C HIS A 65 6.25 4.21 6.23
N PRO A 66 6.60 3.83 7.46
CA PRO A 66 6.65 4.76 8.58
C PRO A 66 7.50 5.99 8.23
N PRO A 67 7.05 7.21 8.54
CA PRO A 67 7.92 8.38 8.44
C PRO A 67 9.05 8.30 9.47
N GLU A 68 10.28 8.52 9.01
CA GLU A 68 11.49 8.55 9.84
C GLU A 68 12.28 9.82 9.52
N ASP A 69 12.65 10.59 10.55
CA ASP A 69 13.41 11.85 10.42
C ASP A 69 12.83 12.84 9.39
N GLY A 70 11.49 12.94 9.33
CA GLY A 70 10.77 13.82 8.41
C GLY A 70 10.78 13.36 6.94
N ARG A 71 11.23 12.13 6.68
CA ARG A 71 11.22 11.46 5.37
C ARG A 71 10.23 10.30 5.38
N VAL A 72 9.75 9.94 4.21
CA VAL A 72 8.83 8.81 4.02
C VAL A 72 9.13 8.14 2.69
N ALA A 73 8.86 6.84 2.62
CA ALA A 73 8.92 6.07 1.39
C ALA A 73 7.53 5.58 0.98
N VAL A 74 7.28 5.57 -0.32
CA VAL A 74 6.10 4.97 -0.95
C VAL A 74 6.56 3.90 -1.92
N THR A 75 6.04 2.69 -1.80
CA THR A 75 6.30 1.58 -2.73
C THR A 75 5.03 1.24 -3.48
N ALA A 76 5.09 1.16 -4.81
CA ALA A 76 4.05 0.56 -5.62
C ALA A 76 4.54 -0.76 -6.20
N ARG A 77 3.74 -1.81 -6.10
CA ARG A 77 4.07 -3.13 -6.64
C ARG A 77 2.88 -3.84 -7.26
N ALA A 78 3.12 -4.68 -8.26
CA ALA A 78 2.16 -5.70 -8.66
C ALA A 78 2.18 -6.85 -7.64
N ILE A 79 1.01 -7.30 -7.21
CA ILE A 79 0.87 -8.46 -6.30
C ILE A 79 0.28 -9.68 -7.02
N ASP A 80 -0.45 -9.46 -8.10
CA ASP A 80 -0.96 -10.51 -8.99
C ASP A 80 -1.07 -9.94 -10.42
N THR A 81 -0.71 -10.73 -11.43
CA THR A 81 -0.62 -10.31 -12.84
C THR A 81 -1.24 -11.37 -13.75
N ASN A 82 -2.09 -10.95 -14.68
CA ASN A 82 -2.78 -11.89 -15.60
C ASN A 82 -1.89 -12.43 -16.74
N ASP A 83 -0.75 -11.80 -17.02
CA ASP A 83 -0.05 -11.95 -18.31
C ASP A 83 1.18 -12.88 -18.29
N ASP A 84 1.31 -13.77 -17.29
CA ASP A 84 2.48 -14.65 -17.08
C ASP A 84 3.84 -13.91 -17.24
N THR A 85 3.84 -12.59 -16.98
CA THR A 85 5.02 -11.77 -17.24
C THR A 85 6.10 -12.06 -16.22
N GLU A 86 7.34 -12.23 -16.68
CA GLU A 86 8.52 -12.26 -15.80
C GLU A 86 8.90 -10.86 -15.29
N GLU A 87 8.22 -9.81 -15.77
CA GLU A 87 8.51 -8.43 -15.37
C GLU A 87 7.83 -8.09 -14.04
N GLU A 88 8.63 -7.90 -13.01
CA GLU A 88 8.17 -7.47 -11.70
C GLU A 88 7.99 -5.94 -11.70
N MET A 89 6.75 -5.48 -11.51
CA MET A 89 6.52 -4.08 -11.16
C MET A 89 6.75 -3.93 -9.66
N GLU A 90 7.90 -3.37 -9.28
CA GLU A 90 8.12 -2.83 -7.94
C GLU A 90 8.96 -1.56 -8.07
N GLN A 91 8.42 -0.43 -7.58
CA GLN A 91 9.13 0.85 -7.55
C GLN A 91 8.90 1.55 -6.22
N THR A 92 9.95 2.17 -5.70
CA THR A 92 9.91 2.91 -4.44
C THR A 92 10.39 4.34 -4.65
N TRP A 93 9.65 5.29 -4.11
CA TRP A 93 10.00 6.71 -4.06
C TRP A 93 10.20 7.11 -2.62
N GLU A 94 11.29 7.84 -2.35
CA GLU A 94 11.62 8.34 -1.02
C GLU A 94 11.80 9.85 -1.07
N GLY A 95 11.24 10.55 -0.09
CA GLY A 95 11.33 12.00 -0.02
C GLY A 95 10.88 12.56 1.33
N PRO A 96 10.90 13.88 1.48
CA PRO A 96 10.29 14.55 2.63
C PRO A 96 8.82 14.16 2.79
N VAL A 97 8.32 14.10 4.03
CA VAL A 97 6.89 13.88 4.33
C VAL A 97 5.99 14.88 3.59
N ALA A 98 6.45 16.12 3.41
CA ALA A 98 5.74 17.16 2.66
C ALA A 98 5.46 16.79 1.20
N ASP A 99 6.27 15.89 0.61
CA ASP A 99 6.15 15.45 -0.79
C ASP A 99 5.29 14.17 -0.93
N LEU A 100 4.72 13.66 0.17
CA LEU A 100 3.94 12.41 0.16
C LEU A 100 2.80 12.44 -0.86
N ASP A 101 2.05 13.54 -0.96
CA ASP A 101 0.97 13.67 -1.96
C ASP A 101 1.49 13.51 -3.39
N HIS A 102 2.65 14.09 -3.67
CA HIS A 102 3.29 13.99 -4.98
C HIS A 102 3.78 12.56 -5.25
N MET A 103 4.40 11.91 -4.26
CA MET A 103 4.85 10.52 -4.37
C MET A 103 3.69 9.54 -4.59
N LEU A 104 2.56 9.71 -3.88
CA LEU A 104 1.37 8.89 -4.10
C LEU A 104 0.78 9.08 -5.51
N ARG A 105 0.77 10.32 -6.01
CA ARG A 105 0.37 10.61 -7.40
C ARG A 105 1.27 9.90 -8.41
N ILE A 106 2.59 9.93 -8.21
CA ILE A 106 3.55 9.22 -9.08
C ILE A 106 3.33 7.71 -9.00
N ALA A 107 3.16 7.16 -7.81
CA ALA A 107 2.91 5.74 -7.60
C ALA A 107 1.69 5.26 -8.39
N LEU A 108 0.58 5.99 -8.30
CA LEU A 108 -0.63 5.67 -9.05
C LEU A 108 -0.45 5.87 -10.56
N ALA A 109 0.18 6.95 -11.00
CA ALA A 109 0.47 7.14 -12.43
C ALA A 109 1.35 6.02 -13.00
N THR A 110 2.27 5.50 -12.20
CA THR A 110 3.13 4.36 -12.57
C THR A 110 2.31 3.07 -12.71
N ILE A 111 1.38 2.82 -11.77
CA ILE A 111 0.43 1.70 -11.87
C ILE A 111 -0.43 1.83 -13.13
N GLU A 112 -0.98 3.01 -13.40
CA GLU A 112 -1.81 3.23 -14.60
C GLU A 112 -1.01 3.05 -15.91
N ALA A 113 0.23 3.54 -15.96
CA ALA A 113 1.11 3.30 -17.10
C ALA A 113 1.40 1.80 -17.28
N TRP A 114 1.61 1.09 -16.16
CA TRP A 114 1.85 -0.35 -16.17
C TRP A 114 0.65 -1.15 -16.68
N LYS A 115 -0.58 -0.77 -16.31
CA LYS A 115 -1.81 -1.40 -16.85
C LYS A 115 -1.90 -1.27 -18.38
N GLY A 116 -1.41 -0.16 -18.93
CA GLY A 116 -1.36 0.10 -20.37
C GLY A 116 -0.22 -0.58 -21.13
N ARG A 117 0.61 -1.40 -20.48
CA ARG A 117 1.70 -2.13 -21.15
C ARG A 117 1.17 -3.09 -22.22
N GLU A 118 1.98 -3.33 -23.25
CA GLU A 118 1.69 -4.41 -24.20
C GLU A 118 1.84 -5.76 -23.50
N ARG A 119 0.72 -6.47 -23.31
CA ARG A 119 0.71 -7.80 -22.71
C ARG A 119 1.32 -8.79 -23.71
N LYS A 120 2.35 -9.53 -23.29
CA LYS A 120 3.00 -10.56 -24.13
C LYS A 120 2.03 -11.66 -24.54
N ARG A 121 0.92 -11.83 -23.81
CA ARG A 121 -0.15 -12.78 -24.13
C ARG A 121 -1.48 -12.16 -23.75
N ALA A 122 -2.41 -12.06 -24.71
CA ALA A 122 -3.80 -11.76 -24.38
C ALA A 122 -4.36 -12.92 -23.56
N ASP A 123 -5.13 -12.61 -22.51
CA ASP A 123 -5.84 -13.62 -21.75
C ASP A 123 -6.65 -14.50 -22.73
N PRO A 124 -6.54 -15.83 -22.66
CA PRO A 124 -7.51 -16.67 -23.34
C PRO A 124 -8.91 -16.25 -22.84
N PRO A 125 -9.92 -16.16 -23.72
CA PRO A 125 -11.25 -15.76 -23.30
C PRO A 125 -11.70 -16.64 -22.14
N SER A 126 -12.27 -16.01 -21.09
CA SER A 126 -12.85 -16.72 -19.95
C SER A 126 -13.72 -17.87 -20.47
N PRO A 127 -13.51 -19.12 -20.03
CA PRO A 127 -14.38 -20.23 -20.40
C PRO A 127 -15.74 -20.19 -19.67
N TRP A 128 -15.94 -19.18 -18.82
CA TRP A 128 -17.17 -18.91 -18.05
C TRP A 128 -17.81 -17.61 -18.49
#